data_AF-A0A917DGZ3-F1
#
_entry.id   AF-A0A917DGZ3-F1
#
_cell.length_a   1.000
_cell.length_b   1.000
_cell.length_c   1.000
_cell.angle_alpha   90.00
_cell.angle_beta   90.00
_cell.angle_gamma   90.00
#
_symmetry.space_group_name_H-M   'P 1'
#
loop_
_entity.id
_entity.type
_entity.pdbx_description
1 polymer ?
#
loop_
_entity_poly.entity_id
_entity_poly.type
_entity_poly.pdbx_seq_one_letter_code
_entity_poly.pdbx_strand_id
1 'polypeptide(L)'
;MAPPHRLVLVIPLSVLLFVNAAFNLLTWPNFFRRVVNDPRARDENGKVTTFYTVHAVLFALAMVIALISILAGIAALVGAL
;
A
#
# COMPACT_ATOMS: atom_id res chain seq x y z
N MET A 1 -13.78 -1.19 30.72
CA MET A 1 -13.63 -2.54 30.13
C MET A 1 -14.38 -2.52 28.80
N ALA A 2 -13.72 -2.75 27.66
CA ALA A 2 -14.40 -2.74 26.36
C ALA A 2 -15.27 -3.99 26.21
N PRO A 3 -16.45 -3.89 25.58
CA PRO A 3 -17.34 -5.04 25.44
C PRO A 3 -16.70 -6.10 24.51
N PRO A 4 -16.94 -7.40 24.75
CA PRO A 4 -16.23 -8.49 24.06
C PRO A 4 -16.38 -8.46 22.53
N HIS A 5 -17.54 -8.04 22.01
CA HIS A 5 -17.75 -7.90 20.57
C HIS A 5 -16.84 -6.85 19.92
N ARG A 6 -16.42 -5.81 20.66
CA ARG A 6 -15.49 -4.79 20.15
C ARG A 6 -14.12 -5.42 19.89
N LEU A 7 -13.65 -6.30 20.77
CA LEU A 7 -12.38 -7.01 20.59
C LEU A 7 -12.45 -8.00 19.42
N VAL A 8 -13.56 -8.73 19.30
CA VAL A 8 -13.80 -9.69 18.21
C VAL A 8 -13.82 -9.02 16.84
N LEU A 9 -14.15 -7.72 16.75
CA LEU A 9 -14.10 -6.95 15.51
C LEU A 9 -12.76 -6.25 15.27
N VAL A 10 -12.17 -5.66 16.32
CA VAL A 10 -10.92 -4.87 16.21
C VAL A 10 -9.73 -5.74 15.81
N ILE A 11 -9.60 -6.93 16.39
CA ILE A 11 -8.46 -7.82 16.10
C ILE A 11 -8.43 -8.24 14.63
N PRO A 12 -9.48 -8.88 14.06
CA PRO A 12 -9.44 -9.31 12.67
C PRO A 12 -9.33 -8.13 11.70
N LEU A 13 -9.96 -6.97 12.01
CA LEU A 13 -9.80 -5.77 11.21
C LEU A 13 -8.35 -5.28 11.19
N SER A 14 -7.68 -5.23 12.35
CA SER A 14 -6.27 -4.83 12.44
C SER A 14 -5.36 -5.79 11.68
N VAL A 15 -5.61 -7.10 11.78
CA VAL A 15 -4.90 -8.12 11.00
C VAL A 15 -5.09 -7.88 9.51
N LEU A 16 -6.32 -7.65 9.04
CA LEU A 16 -6.61 -7.38 7.63
C LEU A 16 -5.87 -6.13 7.13
N LEU A 17 -5.84 -5.05 7.93
CA LEU A 17 -5.11 -3.83 7.60
C LEU A 17 -3.60 -4.07 7.48
N PHE A 18 -3.00 -4.83 8.39
CA PHE A 18 -1.58 -5.16 8.31
C PHE A 18 -1.26 -6.11 7.15
N VAL A 19 -2.12 -7.08 6.86
CA VAL A 19 -1.96 -7.94 5.67
C VAL A 19 -2.05 -7.12 4.40
N ASN A 20 -2.99 -6.17 4.31
CA ASN A 20 -3.09 -5.24 3.17
C ASN A 20 -1.82 -4.39 3.04
N ALA A 21 -1.30 -3.85 4.15
CA ALA A 21 -0.05 -3.10 4.14
C ALA A 21 1.14 -3.95 3.66
N ALA A 22 1.27 -5.16 4.20
CA ALA A 22 2.33 -6.10 3.82
C ALA A 22 2.23 -6.46 2.34
N PHE A 23 1.04 -6.78 1.83
CA PHE A 23 0.84 -7.04 0.41
C PHE A 23 1.29 -5.86 -0.45
N ASN A 24 0.91 -4.64 -0.08
CA ASN A 24 1.29 -3.47 -0.86
C ASN A 24 2.81 -3.24 -0.84
N LEU A 25 3.43 -3.26 0.34
CA LEU A 25 4.88 -3.04 0.52
C LEU A 25 5.74 -4.13 -0.13
N LEU A 26 5.26 -5.37 -0.20
CA LEU A 26 6.04 -6.47 -0.78
C LEU A 26 5.84 -6.60 -2.29
N THR A 27 4.62 -6.35 -2.80
CA THR A 27 4.30 -6.57 -4.21
C THR A 27 4.68 -5.37 -5.08
N TRP A 28 4.26 -4.16 -4.68
CA TRP A 28 4.34 -3.00 -5.58
C TRP A 28 5.76 -2.49 -5.84
N PRO A 29 6.71 -2.47 -4.89
CA PRO A 29 8.08 -2.07 -5.21
C PRO A 29 8.74 -3.01 -6.24
N ASN A 30 8.51 -4.31 -6.13
CA ASN A 30 9.00 -5.30 -7.09
C ASN A 30 8.38 -5.07 -8.47
N PHE A 31 7.08 -4.80 -8.53
CA PHE A 31 6.38 -4.49 -9.77
C PHE A 31 6.87 -3.17 -10.40
N PHE A 32 7.02 -2.11 -9.61
CA PHE A 32 7.49 -0.82 -10.12
C PHE A 32 8.93 -0.90 -10.62
N ARG A 33 9.82 -1.68 -10.00
CA ARG A 33 11.16 -1.94 -10.56
C ARG A 33 11.11 -2.55 -11.96
N ARG A 34 10.14 -3.43 -12.24
CA ARG A 34 9.94 -3.98 -13.59
C ARG A 34 9.45 -2.92 -14.57
N VAL A 35 8.56 -2.03 -14.14
CA VAL A 35 8.10 -0.89 -14.94
C VAL A 35 9.25 0.02 -15.34
N VAL A 36 10.14 0.37 -14.39
CA VAL A 36 11.29 1.25 -14.68
C VAL A 36 12.21 0.67 -15.75
N ASN A 37 12.34 -0.66 -15.79
CA ASN A 37 13.18 -1.37 -16.76
C ASN A 37 12.44 -1.77 -18.05
N ASP A 38 11.15 -1.47 -18.17
CA ASP A 38 10.36 -1.77 -19.38
C ASP A 38 10.77 -0.80 -20.51
N PRO A 39 10.99 -1.29 -21.74
CA PRO A 39 11.33 -0.44 -22.88
C PRO A 39 10.33 0.70 -23.14
N ARG A 40 9.06 0.53 -22.75
CA ARG A 40 8.01 1.55 -22.90
C ARG A 40 8.10 2.68 -21.89
N ALA A 41 8.90 2.54 -20.84
CA ALA A 41 8.98 3.52 -19.76
C ALA A 41 9.64 4.83 -20.18
N ARG A 42 10.54 4.77 -21.17
CA ARG A 42 11.24 5.92 -21.72
C ARG A 42 11.13 5.94 -23.23
N ASP A 43 11.07 7.14 -23.80
CA ASP A 43 11.11 7.33 -25.25
C ASP A 43 12.57 7.30 -25.78
N GLU A 44 12.71 7.49 -27.08
CA GLU A 44 14.00 7.50 -27.80
C GLU A 44 14.99 8.56 -27.28
N ASN A 45 14.47 9.63 -26.67
CA ASN A 45 15.27 10.71 -26.05
C ASN A 45 15.49 10.49 -24.54
N GLY A 46 15.05 9.35 -24.00
CA GLY A 46 15.16 9.01 -22.58
C GLY A 46 14.12 9.68 -21.67
N LYS A 47 13.11 10.37 -22.22
CA LYS A 47 12.08 11.06 -21.45
C LYS A 47 11.03 10.06 -20.94
N VAL A 48 10.50 10.31 -19.74
CA VAL A 48 9.43 9.48 -19.17
C VAL A 48 8.15 9.54 -20.01
N THR A 49 7.56 8.38 -20.26
CA THR A 49 6.32 8.25 -21.03
C THR A 49 5.08 8.27 -20.12
N THR A 50 3.89 8.31 -20.73
CA THR A 50 2.63 8.10 -20.00
C THR A 50 2.58 6.74 -19.32
N PHE A 51 3.17 5.70 -19.94
CA PHE A 51 3.27 4.37 -19.35
C PHE A 51 4.00 4.41 -18.01
N TYR A 52 5.17 5.07 -17.96
CA TYR A 52 5.89 5.26 -16.70
C TYR A 52 5.05 6.05 -15.68
N THR A 53 4.47 7.17 -16.12
CA THR A 53 3.75 8.10 -15.25
C THR A 53 2.56 7.45 -14.54
N VAL A 54 1.71 6.73 -15.28
CA VAL A 54 0.55 6.03 -14.71
C VAL A 54 0.99 5.03 -13.64
N HIS A 55 2.00 4.22 -13.94
CA HIS A 55 2.48 3.21 -13.00
C HIS A 55 3.20 3.82 -11.79
N ALA A 56 3.88 4.96 -11.96
CA ALA A 56 4.46 5.69 -10.84
C ALA A 56 3.37 6.22 -9.89
N VAL A 57 2.26 6.75 -10.43
CA VAL A 57 1.11 7.19 -9.64
C VAL A 57 0.45 6.00 -8.92
N LEU A 58 0.23 4.87 -9.61
CA LEU A 58 -0.32 3.66 -9.02
C LEU A 58 0.56 3.13 -7.87
N PHE A 59 1.87 3.10 -8.08
CA PHE A 59 2.84 2.73 -7.05
C PHE A 59 2.78 3.68 -5.85
N ALA A 60 2.79 4.99 -6.08
CA ALA A 60 2.73 5.99 -5.02
C ALA A 60 1.45 5.86 -4.18
N LEU A 61 0.30 5.71 -4.83
CA LEU A 61 -0.98 5.50 -4.16
C LEU A 61 -0.99 4.21 -3.34
N ALA A 62 -0.44 3.12 -3.87
CA ALA A 62 -0.31 1.87 -3.12
C ALA A 62 0.53 2.03 -1.85
N MET A 63 1.63 2.79 -1.91
CA MET A 63 2.46 3.06 -0.72
C MET A 63 1.73 3.94 0.30
N VAL A 64 0.96 4.93 -0.15
CA VAL A 64 0.12 5.75 0.73
C VAL A 64 -0.96 4.91 1.42
N ILE A 65 -1.64 4.03 0.67
CA ILE A 65 -2.64 3.11 1.24
C ILE A 65 -2.00 2.16 2.25
N ALA A 66 -0.79 1.65 1.98
CA ALA A 66 -0.06 0.81 2.92
C ALA A 66 0.24 1.55 4.22
N LEU A 67 0.73 2.80 4.13
CA LEU A 67 1.02 3.64 5.29
C LEU A 67 -0.25 3.91 6.11
N ILE A 68 -1.34 4.30 5.46
CA ILE A 68 -2.63 4.54 6.13
C ILE A 68 -3.13 3.27 6.80
N SER A 69 -2.98 2.10 6.16
CA SER A 69 -3.41 0.82 6.74
C SER A 69 -2.61 0.47 8.00
N ILE A 70 -1.30 0.73 8.01
CA ILE A 70 -0.46 0.55 9.21
C ILE A 70 -0.92 1.47 10.34
N LEU A 71 -1.08 2.76 10.05
CA LEU A 71 -1.50 3.75 11.04
C LEU A 71 -2.89 3.42 11.61
N ALA A 72 -3.85 3.05 10.75
CA ALA A 72 -5.19 2.65 11.15
C ALA A 72 -5.19 1.35 11.98
N GLY A 73 -4.38 0.35 11.60
CA GLY A 73 -4.23 -0.88 12.36
C GLY A 73 -3.67 -0.63 13.76
N ILE A 74 -2.65 0.23 13.87
CA ILE A 74 -2.09 0.64 15.17
C ILE A 74 -3.13 1.41 15.99
N ALA A 75 -3.77 2.42 15.39
CA ALA A 75 -4.80 3.23 16.05
C ALA A 75 -5.96 2.37 16.59
N ALA A 76 -6.38 1.33 15.84
CA ALA A 76 -7.43 0.41 16.26
C ALA A 76 -7.00 -0.43 17.47
N LEU A 77 -5.76 -0.94 17.47
CA LEU A 77 -5.24 -1.73 18.59
C LEU A 77 -5.03 -0.93 19.87
N VAL A 78 -4.62 0.35 19.76
CA VAL A 78 -4.43 1.22 20.93
C VAL A 78 -5.73 1.92 21.37
N GLY A 79 -6.85 1.70 20.67
CA GLY A 79 -8.14 2.28 21.01
C GLY A 79 -8.29 3.77 20.66
N ALA A 80 -7.50 4.27 19.72
CA ALA A 80 -7.60 5.63 19.17
C ALA A 80 -8.64 5.75 18.02
N LEU A 81 -9.38 4.66 17.76
CA LEU A 81 -10.46 4.53 16.78
C LEU A 81 -11.75 4.02 17.45
#